data_AF-A0AAU3UIY7-F1
#
_entry.id   AF-A0AAU3UIY7-F1
#
_cell.length_a   1.000
_cell.length_b   1.000
_cell.length_c   1.000
_cell.angle_alpha   90.00
_cell.angle_beta   90.00
_cell.angle_gamma   90.00
#
_symmetry.space_group_name_H-M   'P 1'
#
loop_
_entity.id
_entity.type
_entity.pdbx_description
1 polymer ?
#
loop_
_entity_poly.entity_id
_entity_poly.type
_entity_poly.pdbx_seq_one_letter_code
_entity_poly.pdbx_strand_id
1 'polypeptide(L)'
;MPLLMMPVSCGNPFRDSLATDLDTKPSQYQQGKVCRQFADFLNTDLSAGGADYRGTEAQTFFDKPIEWTTTCLPSTTDGIAGTLQVINPRSKGTVEPTDKNFQATQGFDEKVWLADGNKFRTQVGSWVVEMRISTENIKTPSGTLSMTNEQTRQAVDFVIGVAREVQG
;
A
#
# COMPACT_ATOMS: atom_id res chain seq x y z
N MET A 1 10.24 23.57 60.89
CA MET A 1 10.66 22.46 60.00
C MET A 1 9.94 22.64 58.67
N PRO A 2 10.59 23.13 57.61
CA PRO A 2 9.96 23.24 56.30
C PRO A 2 10.10 21.92 55.52
N LEU A 3 8.97 21.39 55.05
CA LEU A 3 8.88 20.27 54.14
C LEU A 3 9.43 20.69 52.76
N LEU A 4 10.53 20.07 52.35
CA LEU A 4 11.10 20.14 51.00
C LEU A 4 10.13 19.49 50.00
N MET A 5 9.59 20.30 49.08
CA MET A 5 8.93 19.79 47.87
C MET A 5 10.02 19.28 46.92
N MET A 6 10.01 17.98 46.63
CA MET A 6 10.83 17.39 45.58
C MET A 6 10.17 17.65 44.21
N PRO A 7 10.92 18.08 43.18
CA PRO A 7 10.40 18.11 41.82
C PRO A 7 10.18 16.67 41.33
N VAL A 8 8.94 16.35 40.99
CA VAL A 8 8.59 15.13 40.27
C VAL A 8 9.20 15.23 38.88
N SER A 9 10.22 14.41 38.66
CA SER A 9 10.89 14.24 37.38
C SER A 9 9.86 13.74 36.35
N CYS A 10 9.58 14.54 35.33
CA CYS A 10 8.93 14.10 34.09
C CYS A 10 9.89 13.21 33.30
N GLY A 11 10.10 11.99 33.76
CA GLY A 11 10.79 10.96 33.01
C GLY A 11 9.76 10.07 32.31
N ASN A 12 9.44 10.38 31.05
CA ASN A 12 8.83 9.38 30.18
C ASN A 12 9.88 8.98 29.13
N PRO A 13 10.64 7.90 29.34
CA PRO A 13 11.62 7.40 28.37
C PRO A 13 10.89 6.51 27.34
N PHE A 14 9.77 6.99 26.79
CA PHE A 14 9.18 6.36 25.62
C PHE A 14 10.01 6.74 24.40
N ARG A 15 11.13 6.03 24.28
CA ARG A 15 11.69 5.56 23.02
C ARG A 15 11.60 6.57 21.87
N ASP A 16 12.53 7.51 21.86
CA ASP A 16 13.23 7.96 20.64
C ASP A 16 14.10 6.81 20.07
N SER A 17 13.57 5.59 20.04
CA SER A 17 14.23 4.43 19.47
C SER A 17 13.45 4.05 18.24
N LEU A 18 14.09 4.24 17.08
CA LEU A 18 13.63 3.94 15.73
C LEU A 18 12.95 5.10 14.97
N ALA A 19 13.46 6.33 15.12
CA ALA A 19 13.76 7.10 13.91
C ALA A 19 15.04 6.53 13.27
N THR A 20 15.02 5.22 12.97
CA THR A 20 15.95 4.65 12.00
C THR A 20 15.76 5.54 10.78
N ASP A 21 16.84 6.15 10.29
CA ASP A 21 16.83 6.80 8.99
C ASP A 21 16.06 5.84 8.07
N LEU A 22 14.84 6.21 7.67
CA LEU A 22 14.02 5.41 6.78
C LEU A 22 14.79 5.49 5.47
N ASP A 23 15.72 4.56 5.30
CA ASP A 23 16.77 4.62 4.31
C ASP A 23 16.09 4.78 2.96
N THR A 24 16.11 6.00 2.41
CA THR A 24 15.42 6.36 1.17
C THR A 24 16.24 5.79 0.02
N LYS A 25 16.22 4.47 -0.09
CA LYS A 25 17.01 3.70 -1.05
C LYS A 25 16.13 3.28 -2.20
N PRO A 26 16.67 3.26 -3.43
CA PRO A 26 15.97 2.67 -4.54
C PRO A 26 15.77 1.18 -4.32
N SER A 27 14.62 0.66 -4.76
CA SER A 27 14.36 -0.78 -4.67
C SER A 27 14.92 -1.48 -5.90
N GLN A 28 15.45 -2.69 -5.69
CA GLN A 28 15.77 -3.61 -6.78
C GLN A 28 14.60 -4.53 -7.14
N TYR A 29 13.47 -4.39 -6.43
CA TYR A 29 12.28 -5.18 -6.67
C TYR A 29 11.71 -4.87 -8.06
N GLN A 30 11.37 -5.92 -8.82
CA GLN A 30 10.99 -5.78 -10.22
C GLN A 30 9.58 -5.20 -10.39
N GLN A 31 9.44 -4.21 -11.25
CA GLN A 31 8.17 -3.56 -11.58
C GLN A 31 7.14 -4.58 -12.07
N GLY A 32 7.55 -5.46 -12.98
CA GLY A 32 6.68 -6.50 -13.53
C GLY A 32 6.26 -7.56 -12.54
N LYS A 33 7.02 -7.74 -11.45
CA LYS A 33 6.63 -8.66 -10.37
C LYS A 33 5.49 -8.06 -9.55
N VAL A 34 5.60 -6.80 -9.13
CA VAL A 34 4.53 -6.08 -8.42
C VAL A 34 3.26 -6.01 -9.25
N CYS A 35 3.39 -5.64 -10.53
CA CYS A 35 2.22 -5.55 -11.40
C CYS A 35 1.55 -6.93 -11.54
N ARG A 36 2.30 -8.00 -11.83
CA ARG A 36 1.70 -9.36 -11.88
C ARG A 36 1.03 -9.76 -10.58
N GLN A 37 1.69 -9.55 -9.43
CA GLN A 37 1.10 -9.81 -8.12
C GLN A 37 -0.24 -9.07 -7.94
N PHE A 38 -0.35 -7.84 -8.44
CA PHE A 38 -1.61 -7.09 -8.38
C PHE A 38 -2.70 -7.67 -9.27
N ALA A 39 -2.40 -8.01 -10.53
CA ALA A 39 -3.39 -8.69 -11.37
C ALA A 39 -3.78 -10.06 -10.81
N ASP A 40 -2.84 -10.83 -10.28
CA ASP A 40 -3.08 -12.13 -9.67
C ASP A 40 -3.96 -12.00 -8.42
N PHE A 41 -3.72 -10.99 -7.58
CA PHE A 41 -4.56 -10.66 -6.43
C PHE A 41 -6.01 -10.34 -6.87
N LEU A 42 -6.19 -9.49 -7.88
CA LEU A 42 -7.52 -9.19 -8.41
C LEU A 42 -8.22 -10.47 -8.92
N ASN A 43 -7.51 -11.29 -9.68
CA ASN A 43 -8.10 -12.50 -10.28
C ASN A 43 -8.40 -13.59 -9.26
N THR A 44 -7.51 -13.79 -8.29
CA THR A 44 -7.55 -14.94 -7.36
C THR A 44 -8.31 -14.59 -6.09
N ASP A 45 -7.90 -13.53 -5.39
CA ASP A 45 -8.45 -13.18 -4.08
C ASP A 45 -9.77 -12.41 -4.22
N LEU A 46 -9.92 -11.61 -5.28
CA LEU A 46 -11.15 -10.86 -5.53
C LEU A 46 -12.08 -11.50 -6.57
N SER A 47 -11.68 -12.64 -7.16
CA SER A 47 -12.45 -13.33 -8.20
C SER A 47 -12.84 -12.43 -9.38
N ALA A 48 -11.95 -11.48 -9.75
CA ALA A 48 -12.24 -10.44 -10.72
C ALA A 48 -12.34 -10.91 -12.18
N GLY A 49 -11.85 -12.12 -12.47
CA GLY A 49 -11.91 -12.76 -13.78
C GLY A 49 -11.34 -11.93 -14.93
N GLY A 50 -10.05 -12.13 -15.26
CA GLY A 50 -9.46 -11.61 -16.50
C GLY A 50 -8.86 -10.21 -16.42
N ALA A 51 -8.44 -9.78 -15.22
CA ALA A 51 -7.58 -8.62 -15.06
C ALA A 51 -6.16 -8.95 -15.57
N ASP A 52 -5.66 -8.18 -16.54
CA ASP A 52 -4.35 -8.40 -17.15
C ASP A 52 -3.69 -7.09 -17.63
N TYR A 53 -2.39 -7.14 -17.89
CA TYR A 53 -1.59 -6.07 -18.47
C TYR A 53 -1.46 -6.28 -19.98
N ARG A 54 -2.26 -5.56 -20.77
CA ARG A 54 -2.21 -5.67 -22.24
C ARG A 54 -1.19 -4.69 -22.85
N GLY A 55 -0.35 -5.15 -23.78
CA GLY A 55 0.48 -4.31 -24.64
C GLY A 55 1.96 -4.71 -24.72
N THR A 56 2.64 -4.34 -25.82
CA THR A 56 4.08 -4.62 -26.06
C THR A 56 5.02 -3.82 -25.16
N GLU A 57 4.56 -2.71 -24.58
CA GLU A 57 5.31 -1.93 -23.58
C GLU A 57 5.36 -2.62 -22.21
N ALA A 58 4.46 -3.58 -21.94
CA ALA A 58 4.50 -4.34 -20.70
C ALA A 58 5.80 -5.16 -20.59
N GLN A 59 6.30 -5.76 -21.67
CA GLN A 59 7.44 -6.67 -21.57
C GLN A 59 8.77 -5.97 -21.23
N THR A 60 9.05 -4.79 -21.77
CA THR A 60 10.30 -4.06 -21.50
C THR A 60 10.28 -3.28 -20.19
N PHE A 61 9.09 -3.00 -19.65
CA PHE A 61 8.90 -2.36 -18.35
C PHE A 61 9.00 -3.36 -17.20
N PHE A 62 8.65 -4.63 -17.44
CA PHE A 62 8.53 -5.63 -16.39
C PHE A 62 9.86 -6.05 -15.75
N ASP A 63 10.95 -6.05 -16.52
CA ASP A 63 12.27 -6.47 -16.04
C ASP A 63 13.04 -5.37 -15.30
N LYS A 64 12.50 -4.15 -15.25
CA LYS A 64 13.16 -3.01 -14.60
C LYS A 64 12.90 -2.97 -13.09
N PRO A 65 13.88 -2.53 -12.28
CA PRO A 65 13.68 -2.32 -10.85
C PRO A 65 12.77 -1.10 -10.57
N ILE A 66 12.09 -1.11 -9.43
CA ILE A 66 11.36 0.04 -8.91
C ILE A 66 12.37 0.99 -8.25
N GLU A 67 13.04 1.80 -9.06
CA GLU A 67 14.03 2.74 -8.52
C GLU A 67 13.39 3.70 -7.50
N TRP A 68 12.22 4.26 -7.81
CA TRP A 68 11.55 5.23 -6.91
C TRP A 68 10.04 5.18 -6.97
N THR A 69 9.49 4.84 -8.13
CA THR A 69 8.04 4.81 -8.33
C THR A 69 7.69 3.79 -9.40
N THR A 70 6.52 3.17 -9.25
CA THR A 70 5.86 2.44 -10.31
C THR A 70 4.34 2.55 -10.16
N THR A 71 3.64 2.46 -11.28
CA THR A 71 2.18 2.42 -11.32
C THR A 71 1.75 1.24 -12.16
N CYS A 72 0.90 0.39 -11.59
CA CYS A 72 0.32 -0.77 -12.25
C CYS A 72 -1.18 -0.54 -12.47
N LEU A 73 -1.61 -0.66 -13.73
CA LEU A 73 -3.00 -0.45 -14.17
C LEU A 73 -3.52 -1.70 -14.90
N PRO A 74 -3.82 -2.80 -14.20
CA PRO A 74 -4.42 -3.97 -14.85
C PRO A 74 -5.81 -3.61 -15.38
N SER A 75 -6.17 -4.26 -16.48
CA SER A 75 -7.43 -4.01 -17.19
C SER A 75 -8.20 -5.30 -17.43
N THR A 76 -9.52 -5.20 -17.42
CA THR A 76 -10.47 -6.23 -17.86
C THR A 76 -11.02 -5.83 -19.23
N THR A 77 -12.00 -6.57 -19.75
CA THR A 77 -12.77 -6.15 -20.92
C THR A 77 -13.60 -4.89 -20.68
N ASP A 78 -13.90 -4.59 -19.41
CA ASP A 78 -14.81 -3.51 -19.03
C ASP A 78 -14.07 -2.21 -18.68
N GLY A 79 -12.74 -2.25 -18.56
CA GLY A 79 -11.90 -1.07 -18.31
C GLY A 79 -10.74 -1.37 -17.38
N ILE A 80 -10.21 -0.31 -16.74
CA ILE A 80 -9.16 -0.45 -15.72
C ILE A 80 -9.77 -1.09 -14.47
N ALA A 81 -9.25 -2.25 -14.07
CA ALA A 81 -9.74 -2.99 -12.91
C ALA A 81 -9.28 -2.37 -11.59
N GLY A 82 -8.14 -1.67 -11.61
CA GLY A 82 -7.64 -0.94 -10.46
C GLY A 82 -6.34 -0.20 -10.76
N THR A 83 -5.84 0.48 -9.74
CA THR A 83 -4.54 1.14 -9.75
C THR A 83 -3.77 0.69 -8.53
N LEU A 84 -2.51 0.32 -8.72
CA LEU A 84 -1.53 0.16 -7.65
C LEU A 84 -0.38 1.11 -7.92
N GLN A 85 -0.08 1.98 -6.98
CA GLN A 85 1.03 2.90 -7.02
C GLN A 85 1.99 2.58 -5.88
N VAL A 86 3.26 2.41 -6.21
CA VAL A 86 4.34 2.17 -5.25
C VAL A 86 5.30 3.34 -5.36
N ILE A 87 5.57 4.04 -4.26
CA ILE A 87 6.31 5.30 -4.26
C ILE A 87 7.28 5.33 -3.09
N ASN A 88 8.53 5.72 -3.35
CA ASN A 88 9.42 6.24 -2.34
C ASN A 88 9.42 7.78 -2.47
N PRO A 89 8.73 8.51 -1.56
CA PRO A 89 8.64 9.96 -1.63
C PRO A 89 9.95 10.66 -1.26
N ARG A 90 11.00 9.91 -0.92
CA ARG A 90 12.30 10.43 -0.44
C ARG A 90 12.14 11.38 0.75
N SER A 91 11.11 11.14 1.56
CA SER A 91 10.83 11.88 2.77
C SER A 91 11.29 11.09 3.99
N LYS A 92 11.72 11.80 5.02
CA LYS A 92 11.97 11.21 6.33
C LYS A 92 10.67 11.21 7.13
N GLY A 93 10.30 10.06 7.67
CA GLY A 93 9.15 9.89 8.55
C GLY A 93 7.86 9.48 7.85
N THR A 94 6.74 9.69 8.53
CA THR A 94 5.41 9.39 7.99
C THR A 94 5.07 10.35 6.86
N VAL A 95 4.55 9.81 5.76
CA VAL A 95 3.92 10.58 4.69
C VAL A 95 2.42 10.34 4.78
N GLU A 96 1.70 11.33 5.31
CA GLU A 96 0.25 11.28 5.41
C GLU A 96 -0.41 11.31 4.01
N PRO A 97 -1.59 10.69 3.83
CA PRO A 97 -2.38 10.82 2.62
C PRO A 97 -2.77 12.28 2.36
N THR A 98 -2.71 12.71 1.10
CA THR A 98 -3.18 14.05 0.69
C THR A 98 -4.70 14.11 0.54
N ASP A 99 -5.33 12.99 0.16
CA ASP A 99 -6.79 12.84 0.11
C ASP A 99 -7.33 12.71 1.54
N LYS A 100 -8.11 13.71 1.96
CA LYS A 100 -8.68 13.83 3.31
C LYS A 100 -9.69 12.72 3.66
N ASN A 101 -10.14 11.97 2.67
CA ASN A 101 -11.06 10.85 2.89
C ASN A 101 -10.36 9.63 3.48
N PHE A 102 -9.03 9.58 3.44
CA PHE A 102 -8.27 8.53 4.12
C PHE A 102 -8.34 8.70 5.63
N GLN A 103 -8.67 7.61 6.32
CA GLN A 103 -8.68 7.50 7.76
C GLN A 103 -7.64 6.49 8.22
N ALA A 104 -6.82 6.89 9.19
CA ALA A 104 -5.83 5.99 9.80
C ALA A 104 -6.54 4.81 10.45
N THR A 105 -6.08 3.60 10.14
CA THR A 105 -6.67 2.35 10.62
C THR A 105 -5.72 1.69 11.61
N GLN A 106 -6.24 1.34 12.78
CA GLN A 106 -5.50 0.66 13.85
C GLN A 106 -5.58 -0.86 13.69
N GLY A 107 -4.67 -1.59 14.34
CA GLY A 107 -4.66 -3.06 14.35
C GLY A 107 -3.68 -3.72 13.35
N PHE A 108 -2.81 -2.92 12.75
CA PHE A 108 -1.69 -3.36 11.92
C PHE A 108 -0.38 -2.86 12.52
N ASP A 109 0.71 -3.60 12.34
CA ASP A 109 2.05 -3.16 12.76
C ASP A 109 2.54 -1.98 11.89
N GLU A 110 2.04 -1.92 10.65
CA GLU A 110 2.28 -0.88 9.67
C GLU A 110 1.29 0.27 9.76
N LYS A 111 1.67 1.42 9.18
CA LYS A 111 0.77 2.55 9.03
C LYS A 111 -0.17 2.30 7.86
N VAL A 112 -1.45 2.11 8.16
CA VAL A 112 -2.50 1.83 7.17
C VAL A 112 -3.54 2.93 7.21
N TRP A 113 -4.00 3.35 6.03
CA TRP A 113 -5.12 4.24 5.85
C TRP A 113 -6.11 3.66 4.85
N LEU A 114 -7.39 3.81 5.15
CA LEU A 114 -8.49 3.38 4.29
C LEU A 114 -9.37 4.56 3.92
N ALA A 115 -9.88 4.57 2.70
CA ALA A 115 -10.91 5.50 2.26
C ALA A 115 -12.02 4.77 1.53
N ASP A 116 -13.17 5.43 1.42
CA ASP A 116 -14.30 4.95 0.64
C ASP A 116 -13.92 4.67 -0.82
N GLY A 117 -14.70 3.82 -1.48
CA GLY A 117 -14.46 3.43 -2.88
C GLY A 117 -13.25 2.51 -3.04
N ASN A 118 -13.00 1.65 -2.05
CA ASN A 118 -11.97 0.60 -2.09
C ASN A 118 -10.57 1.15 -2.34
N LYS A 119 -10.22 2.18 -1.58
CA LYS A 119 -8.90 2.81 -1.58
C LYS A 119 -8.14 2.43 -0.33
N PHE A 120 -6.93 1.94 -0.53
CA PHE A 120 -6.05 1.40 0.50
C PHE A 120 -4.72 2.10 0.38
N ARG A 121 -4.14 2.52 1.51
CA ARG A 121 -2.80 3.08 1.54
C ARG A 121 -2.05 2.48 2.72
N THR A 122 -0.78 2.16 2.50
CA THR A 122 0.12 1.79 3.58
C THR A 122 1.47 2.47 3.41
N GLN A 123 2.20 2.60 4.51
CA GLN A 123 3.60 2.96 4.50
C GLN A 123 4.41 1.94 5.31
N VAL A 124 5.42 1.37 4.64
CA VAL A 124 6.42 0.50 5.25
C VAL A 124 7.79 1.09 5.00
N GLY A 125 8.49 1.43 6.08
CA GLY A 125 9.77 2.10 5.96
C GLY A 125 9.63 3.43 5.21
N SER A 126 10.41 3.59 4.14
CA SER A 126 10.38 4.74 3.24
C SER A 126 9.42 4.57 2.05
N TRP A 127 8.74 3.43 1.92
CA TRP A 127 7.85 3.13 0.80
C TRP A 127 6.39 3.31 1.16
N VAL A 128 5.66 4.00 0.29
CA VAL A 128 4.22 4.16 0.31
C VAL A 128 3.63 3.31 -0.80
N VAL A 129 2.58 2.56 -0.49
CA VAL A 129 1.81 1.82 -1.49
C VAL A 129 0.37 2.27 -1.40
N GLU A 130 -0.18 2.73 -2.52
CA GLU A 130 -1.58 3.10 -2.68
C GLU A 130 -2.24 2.15 -3.68
N MET A 131 -3.41 1.64 -3.32
CA MET A 131 -4.21 0.79 -4.17
C MET A 131 -5.63 1.32 -4.25
N ARG A 132 -6.20 1.31 -5.45
CA ARG A 132 -7.61 1.53 -5.69
C ARG A 132 -8.16 0.38 -6.51
N ILE A 133 -9.27 -0.19 -6.08
CA ILE A 133 -9.98 -1.23 -6.82
C ILE A 133 -11.23 -0.62 -7.46
N SER A 134 -11.34 -0.71 -8.78
CA SER A 134 -12.51 -0.25 -9.53
C SER A 134 -13.53 -1.38 -9.61
N THR A 135 -14.30 -1.54 -8.54
CA THR A 135 -15.35 -2.55 -8.42
C THR A 135 -16.33 -2.57 -9.59
N GLU A 136 -16.62 -1.41 -10.17
CA GLU A 136 -17.50 -1.23 -11.32
C GLU A 136 -16.99 -1.94 -12.60
N ASN A 137 -15.67 -2.03 -12.76
CA ASN A 137 -14.99 -2.63 -13.91
C ASN A 137 -14.59 -4.08 -13.65
N ILE A 138 -14.97 -4.62 -12.49
CA ILE A 138 -14.72 -6.00 -12.09
C ILE A 138 -16.03 -6.77 -12.07
N LYS A 139 -16.10 -7.84 -12.85
CA LYS A 139 -17.24 -8.77 -12.88
C LYS A 139 -16.89 -10.04 -12.13
N THR A 140 -17.76 -10.37 -11.18
CA THR A 140 -17.78 -11.64 -10.46
C THR A 140 -18.95 -12.48 -10.97
N PRO A 141 -18.99 -13.79 -10.71
CA PRO A 141 -20.15 -14.63 -11.03
C PRO A 141 -21.48 -14.10 -10.46
N SER A 142 -21.42 -13.33 -9.36
CA SER A 142 -22.57 -12.70 -8.68
C SER A 142 -22.90 -11.28 -9.18
N GLY A 143 -22.19 -10.75 -10.18
CA GLY A 143 -22.36 -9.39 -10.70
C GLY A 143 -21.15 -8.50 -10.43
N THR A 144 -21.38 -7.19 -10.24
CA THR A 144 -20.32 -6.24 -9.90
C THR A 144 -19.68 -6.62 -8.55
N LEU A 145 -18.35 -6.52 -8.45
CA LEU A 145 -17.65 -6.80 -7.20
C LEU A 145 -18.19 -5.90 -6.06
N SER A 146 -18.50 -6.51 -4.93
CA SER A 146 -18.74 -5.82 -3.67
C SER A 146 -17.78 -6.40 -2.64
N MET A 147 -16.89 -5.57 -2.10
CA MET A 147 -15.85 -6.05 -1.19
C MET A 147 -16.45 -6.44 0.15
N THR A 148 -16.24 -7.70 0.53
CA THR A 148 -16.52 -8.16 1.89
C THR A 148 -15.48 -7.64 2.88
N ASN A 149 -15.76 -7.78 4.19
CA ASN A 149 -14.76 -7.48 5.23
C ASN A 149 -13.48 -8.32 5.07
N GLU A 150 -13.62 -9.57 4.63
CA GLU A 150 -12.50 -10.47 4.38
C GLU A 150 -11.65 -9.98 3.20
N GLN A 151 -12.28 -9.65 2.07
CA GLN A 151 -11.59 -9.09 0.91
C GLN A 151 -10.96 -7.72 1.18
N THR A 152 -11.59 -6.92 2.03
CA THR A 152 -11.03 -5.65 2.53
C THR A 152 -9.75 -5.91 3.32
N ARG A 153 -9.74 -6.92 4.18
CA ARG A 153 -8.54 -7.32 4.93
C ARG A 153 -7.46 -7.85 4.00
N GLN A 154 -7.81 -8.72 3.04
CA GLN A 154 -6.87 -9.23 2.05
C GLN A 154 -6.25 -8.10 1.21
N ALA A 155 -7.03 -7.07 0.86
CA ALA A 155 -6.52 -5.89 0.18
C ALA A 155 -5.51 -5.10 1.02
N VAL A 156 -5.74 -4.98 2.34
CA VAL A 156 -4.78 -4.36 3.26
C VAL A 156 -3.51 -5.20 3.37
N ASP A 157 -3.65 -6.51 3.59
CA ASP A 157 -2.53 -7.44 3.70
C ASP A 157 -1.69 -7.43 2.42
N PHE A 158 -2.35 -7.34 1.25
CA PHE A 158 -1.71 -7.21 -0.05
C PHE A 158 -0.85 -5.94 -0.15
N VAL A 159 -1.40 -4.75 0.15
CA VAL A 159 -0.60 -3.51 0.04
C VAL A 159 0.55 -3.47 1.04
N ILE A 160 0.37 -4.04 2.24
CA ILE A 160 1.44 -4.20 3.24
C ILE A 160 2.52 -5.14 2.68
N GLY A 161 2.13 -6.26 2.11
CA GLY A 161 3.04 -7.24 1.50
C GLY A 161 3.90 -6.62 0.41
N VAL A 162 3.28 -5.90 -0.54
CA VAL A 162 4.00 -5.18 -1.61
C VAL A 162 4.98 -4.16 -1.02
N ALA A 163 4.55 -3.37 -0.04
CA ALA A 163 5.39 -2.35 0.58
C ALA A 163 6.62 -2.97 1.28
N ARG A 164 6.44 -4.09 1.99
CA ARG A 164 7.53 -4.85 2.63
C ARG A 164 8.51 -5.40 1.59
N GLU A 165 8.02 -6.05 0.53
CA GLU A 165 8.86 -6.61 -0.53
C GLU A 165 9.71 -5.56 -1.25
N VAL A 166 9.13 -4.38 -1.50
CA VAL A 166 9.84 -3.28 -2.16
C VAL A 166 10.83 -2.60 -1.23
N GLN A 167 10.52 -2.50 0.07
CA GLN A 167 11.43 -1.96 1.09
C GLN A 167 12.69 -2.82 1.26
N GLY A 168 12.58 -4.14 1.12
CA GLY A 168 13.70 -5.09 1.26
C GLY A 168 13.91 -5.55 2.69
#